data_AF-A0A2M7P3R2-F1
#
_entry.id   AF-A0A2M7P3R2-F1
#
_cell.length_a   1.000
_cell.length_b   1.000
_cell.length_c   1.000
_cell.angle_alpha   90.00
_cell.angle_beta   90.00
_cell.angle_gamma   90.00
#
_symmetry.space_group_name_H-M   'P 1'
#
loop_
_entity.id
_entity.type
_entity.pdbx_description
1 polymer ?
#
loop_
_entity_poly.entity_id
_entity_poly.type
_entity_poly.pdbx_seq_one_letter_code
_entity_poly.pdbx_strand_id
1 'polypeptide(L)'
;LVSARILVEPVVPLWVVLSCATAMALGTSVGGWRIIKTMGHKIIRLEPVHGFAAEISSAIVLFVTSHFGMPVSTTHVISGSIFGVGSSKRLSAVRWGVAQSMVVAWILTLPAAGLVAAFSYEILVHLGLGH
;
A
#
# COMPACT_ATOMS: atom_id res chain seq x y z
N LEU A 1 -14.23 14.54 -6.90
CA LEU A 1 -14.73 15.47 -5.86
C LEU A 1 -13.59 16.21 -5.15
N VAL A 2 -12.59 15.55 -4.56
CA VAL A 2 -11.38 16.24 -4.03
C VAL A 2 -10.37 16.62 -5.12
N SER A 3 -10.10 15.73 -6.10
CA SER A 3 -9.25 16.06 -7.26
C SER A 3 -9.84 17.10 -8.23
N ALA A 4 -11.12 17.46 -8.05
CA ALA A 4 -11.78 18.47 -8.87
C ALA A 4 -11.51 19.91 -8.40
N ARG A 5 -10.72 20.12 -7.33
CA ARG A 5 -10.42 21.43 -6.71
C ARG A 5 -11.65 22.27 -6.32
N ILE A 6 -12.78 21.63 -6.00
CA ILE A 6 -14.04 22.33 -5.70
C ILE A 6 -14.13 22.80 -4.22
N LEU A 7 -13.27 22.30 -3.31
CA LEU A 7 -13.29 22.68 -1.88
C LEU A 7 -12.03 23.47 -1.50
N VAL A 8 -12.23 24.65 -0.89
CA VAL A 8 -11.18 25.63 -0.52
C VAL A 8 -10.45 25.27 0.79
N GLU A 9 -11.02 24.41 1.65
CA GLU A 9 -10.28 23.72 2.72
C GLU A 9 -10.88 22.32 2.98
N PRO A 10 -10.15 21.21 2.78
CA PRO A 10 -10.65 19.88 3.05
C PRO A 10 -10.44 19.53 4.53
N VAL A 11 -11.22 20.14 5.42
CA VAL A 11 -11.26 19.69 6.82
C VAL A 11 -11.99 18.34 6.85
N VAL A 12 -11.22 17.26 6.96
CA VAL A 12 -11.78 15.90 7.09
C VAL A 12 -12.40 15.78 8.49
N PRO A 13 -13.69 15.43 8.62
CA PRO A 13 -14.34 15.30 9.93
C PRO A 13 -13.67 14.21 10.78
N LEU A 14 -13.55 14.46 12.09
CA LEU A 14 -12.89 13.54 13.03
C LEU A 14 -13.51 12.13 13.02
N TRP A 15 -14.84 12.03 12.88
CA TRP A 15 -15.52 10.72 12.83
C TRP A 15 -15.08 9.89 11.62
N VAL A 16 -14.77 10.52 10.48
CA VAL A 16 -14.25 9.83 9.28
C VAL A 16 -12.88 9.25 9.62
N VAL A 17 -12.00 10.07 10.19
CA VAL A 17 -10.65 9.64 10.61
C VAL A 17 -10.71 8.45 11.57
N LEU A 18 -11.57 8.52 12.60
CA LEU A 18 -11.75 7.45 13.57
C LEU A 18 -12.33 6.18 12.92
N SER A 19 -13.31 6.32 12.01
CA SER A 19 -13.89 5.18 11.29
C SER A 19 -12.88 4.49 10.37
N CYS A 20 -12.05 5.25 9.65
CA CYS A 20 -10.98 4.71 8.82
C CYS A 20 -9.90 4.03 9.67
N ALA A 21 -9.48 4.67 10.76
CA ALA A 21 -8.46 4.11 11.66
C ALA A 21 -8.92 2.79 12.29
N THR A 22 -10.16 2.72 12.76
CA THR A 22 -10.74 1.49 13.33
C THR A 22 -10.89 0.40 12.28
N ALA A 23 -11.38 0.72 11.08
CA ALA A 23 -11.46 -0.22 9.96
C ALA A 23 -10.07 -0.77 9.56
N MET A 24 -9.05 0.09 9.49
CA MET A 24 -7.67 -0.31 9.20
C MET A 24 -7.09 -1.20 10.30
N ALA A 25 -7.33 -0.87 11.57
CA ALA A 25 -6.86 -1.65 12.72
C ALA A 25 -7.50 -3.05 12.73
N LEU A 26 -8.82 -3.13 12.53
CA LEU A 26 -9.55 -4.40 12.45
C LEU A 26 -9.14 -5.23 11.23
N GLY A 27 -8.98 -4.60 10.06
CA GLY A 27 -8.51 -5.28 8.85
C GLY A 27 -7.10 -5.87 9.04
N THR A 28 -6.21 -5.12 9.70
CA THR A 28 -4.84 -5.56 9.98
C THR A 28 -4.82 -6.72 10.98
N SER A 29 -5.63 -6.68 12.04
CA SER A 29 -5.67 -7.74 13.05
C SER A 29 -6.21 -9.06 12.50
N VAL A 30 -7.20 -9.02 11.60
CA VAL A 30 -7.82 -10.22 11.02
C VAL A 30 -7.02 -10.76 9.83
N GLY A 31 -6.51 -9.89 8.95
CA GLY A 31 -5.94 -10.28 7.66
C GLY A 31 -4.42 -10.11 7.51
N GLY A 32 -3.76 -9.39 8.42
CA GLY A 32 -2.37 -8.95 8.23
C GLY A 32 -1.33 -10.07 8.26
N TRP A 33 -1.61 -11.19 8.93
CA TRP A 33 -0.62 -12.25 9.19
C TRP A 33 0.00 -12.84 7.91
N ARG A 34 -0.79 -13.02 6.84
CA ARG A 34 -0.29 -13.57 5.57
C ARG A 34 0.68 -12.61 4.88
N ILE A 35 0.41 -11.32 4.97
CA ILE A 35 1.27 -10.26 4.40
C ILE A 35 2.57 -10.20 5.18
N ILE A 36 2.50 -10.14 6.52
CA ILE A 36 3.66 -10.11 7.41
C ILE A 36 4.57 -11.32 7.16
N LYS A 37 3.99 -12.53 7.05
CA LYS A 37 4.75 -13.75 6.75
C LYS A 37 5.44 -13.70 5.39
N THR A 38 4.80 -13.11 4.39
CA THR A 38 5.37 -12.98 3.04
C THR A 38 6.54 -11.99 3.06
N MET A 39 6.35 -10.80 3.63
CA MET A 39 7.38 -9.77 3.71
C MET A 39 8.57 -10.18 4.58
N GLY A 40 8.31 -10.78 5.75
CA GLY A 40 9.35 -11.08 6.74
C GLY A 40 10.14 -12.37 6.52
N HIS A 41 9.57 -13.35 5.80
CA HIS A 41 10.19 -14.68 5.67
C HIS A 41 10.26 -15.22 4.24
N LYS A 42 9.33 -14.85 3.34
CA LYS A 42 9.34 -15.35 1.96
C LYS A 42 10.24 -14.54 1.04
N ILE A 43 10.38 -13.24 1.26
CA ILE A 43 11.18 -12.36 0.40
C ILE A 43 12.65 -12.38 0.80
N ILE A 44 12.91 -12.22 2.10
CA ILE A 44 14.22 -12.30 2.73
C ILE A 44 14.01 -12.80 4.17
N ARG A 45 15.01 -13.45 4.77
CA ARG A 45 14.98 -13.68 6.22
C ARG A 45 15.34 -12.37 6.92
N LEU A 46 14.33 -11.63 7.38
CA LEU A 46 14.56 -10.42 8.15
C LEU A 46 15.10 -10.78 9.54
N GLU A 47 16.34 -10.37 9.81
CA GLU A 47 16.84 -10.24 11.18
C GLU A 47 16.34 -8.90 11.76
N PRO A 48 16.12 -8.78 13.08
CA PRO A 48 15.56 -7.57 13.69
C PRO A 48 16.29 -6.27 13.31
N VAL A 49 17.62 -6.30 13.21
CA VAL A 49 18.43 -5.14 12.81
C VAL A 49 18.14 -4.68 11.37
N HIS A 50 17.89 -5.62 10.46
CA HIS A 50 17.56 -5.32 9.08
C HIS A 50 16.11 -4.83 8.94
N GLY A 51 15.19 -5.38 9.74
CA GLY A 51 13.83 -4.88 9.84
C GLY A 51 13.78 -3.45 10.34
N PHE A 52 14.52 -3.13 11.39
CA PHE A 52 14.61 -1.76 11.91
C PHE A 52 15.17 -0.80 10.87
N ALA A 53 16.26 -1.17 10.18
CA ALA A 53 16.83 -0.35 9.11
C ALA A 53 15.84 -0.11 7.95
N ALA A 54 15.09 -1.14 7.54
CA ALA A 54 14.08 -1.04 6.49
C ALA A 54 12.91 -0.13 6.91
N GLU A 55 12.45 -0.23 8.16
CA GLU A 55 11.37 0.60 8.69
C GLU A 55 11.77 2.06 8.81
N ILE A 56 12.97 2.38 9.31
CA ILE A 56 13.46 3.76 9.37
C ILE A 56 13.58 4.37 7.97
N SER A 57 14.13 3.62 7.01
CA SER A 57 14.20 4.05 5.62
C SER A 57 12.81 4.35 5.06
N SER A 58 11.84 3.47 5.31
CA SER A 58 10.46 3.65 4.87
C SER A 58 9.80 4.85 5.52
N ALA A 59 9.95 5.00 6.84
CA ALA A 59 9.40 6.11 7.61
C ALA A 59 9.92 7.46 7.14
N ILE A 60 11.23 7.57 6.85
CA ILE A 60 11.82 8.80 6.30
C ILE A 60 11.17 9.13 4.95
N VAL A 61 11.09 8.17 4.03
CA VAL A 61 10.50 8.37 2.71
C VAL A 61 9.02 8.78 2.83
N LEU A 62 8.25 8.08 3.66
CA LEU A 62 6.83 8.37 3.88
C LEU A 62 6.62 9.72 4.55
N PHE A 63 7.46 10.10 5.51
CA PHE A 63 7.37 11.39 6.18
C PHE A 63 7.69 12.54 5.21
N VAL A 64 8.77 12.41 4.44
CA VAL A 64 9.17 13.41 3.44
C VAL A 64 8.08 13.57 2.37
N THR A 65 7.59 12.46 1.81
CA THR A 65 6.53 12.49 0.79
C THR A 65 5.22 13.05 1.32
N SER A 66 4.86 12.72 2.57
CA SER A 66 3.69 13.30 3.25
C SER A 66 3.85 14.81 3.48
N HIS A 67 5.05 15.28 3.83
CA HIS A 67 5.33 16.71 3.99
C HIS A 67 5.13 17.49 2.69
N PHE A 68 5.47 16.88 1.54
CA PHE A 68 5.22 17.44 0.22
C PHE A 68 3.80 17.19 -0.31
N GLY A 69 2.92 16.51 0.45
CA GLY A 69 1.57 16.17 0.02
C GLY A 69 1.51 15.21 -1.18
N MET A 70 2.59 14.49 -1.46
CA MET A 70 2.67 13.57 -2.60
C MET A 70 2.01 12.23 -2.27
N PRO A 71 1.01 11.77 -3.04
CA PRO A 71 0.43 10.46 -2.84
C PRO A 71 1.43 9.38 -3.26
N VAL A 72 1.92 8.60 -2.30
CA VAL A 72 2.83 7.48 -2.55
C VAL A 72 2.27 6.17 -2.00
N SER A 73 2.62 5.07 -2.64
CA SER A 73 2.22 3.73 -2.18
C SER A 73 3.13 3.27 -1.05
N THR A 74 2.58 3.14 0.16
CA THR A 74 3.31 2.62 1.33
C THR A 74 3.82 1.20 1.11
N THR A 75 3.09 0.38 0.34
CA THR A 75 3.52 -0.99 0.00
C THR A 75 4.77 -0.98 -0.87
N HIS A 76 4.88 -0.08 -1.85
CA HIS A 76 6.08 0.04 -2.68
C HIS A 76 7.27 0.55 -1.87
N VAL A 77 7.05 1.54 -1.01
CA VAL A 77 8.11 2.09 -0.16
C VAL A 77 8.68 1.01 0.77
N ILE A 78 7.83 0.34 1.56
CA ILE A 78 8.26 -0.68 2.51
C ILE A 78 8.91 -1.88 1.80
N SER A 79 8.30 -2.38 0.72
CA SER A 79 8.88 -3.50 -0.03
C SER A 79 10.23 -3.12 -0.64
N GLY A 80 10.36 -1.90 -1.18
CA GLY A 80 11.59 -1.36 -1.74
C GLY A 80 12.70 -1.24 -0.70
N SER A 81 12.40 -0.71 0.49
CA SER A 81 13.36 -0.66 1.60
C SER A 81 13.81 -2.06 2.05
N ILE A 82 12.89 -3.04 2.11
CA ILE A 82 13.23 -4.45 2.39
C ILE A 82 14.17 -5.02 1.31
N PHE A 83 13.86 -4.83 0.04
CA PHE A 83 14.72 -5.27 -1.06
C PHE A 83 16.08 -4.59 -1.02
N GLY A 84 16.12 -3.30 -0.68
CA GLY A 84 17.34 -2.51 -0.56
C GLY A 84 18.26 -3.02 0.56
N VAL A 85 17.73 -3.22 1.77
CA VAL A 85 18.49 -3.78 2.90
C VAL A 85 18.94 -5.22 2.61
N GLY A 86 18.10 -6.01 1.93
CA GLY A 86 18.49 -7.36 1.54
C GLY A 86 19.62 -7.40 0.51
N SER A 87 19.54 -6.53 -0.49
CA SER A 87 20.53 -6.40 -1.56
C SER A 87 21.86 -5.85 -1.05
N SER A 88 21.85 -4.98 -0.03
CA SER A 88 23.08 -4.43 0.56
C SER A 88 23.92 -5.49 1.27
N LYS A 89 23.30 -6.56 1.79
CA LYS A 89 24.02 -7.72 2.31
C LYS A 89 24.60 -8.54 1.15
N ARG A 90 23.73 -9.09 0.30
CA ARG A 90 24.04 -9.83 -0.94
C ARG A 90 22.82 -9.87 -1.85
N LEU A 91 22.99 -9.73 -3.16
CA LEU A 91 21.89 -9.85 -4.13
C LEU A 91 21.16 -11.20 -4.05
N SER A 92 21.85 -12.28 -3.69
CA SER A 92 21.24 -13.61 -3.53
C SER A 92 20.41 -13.78 -2.25
N ALA A 93 20.48 -12.83 -1.31
CA ALA A 93 19.68 -12.87 -0.10
C ALA A 93 18.19 -12.55 -0.37
N VAL A 94 17.91 -11.86 -1.48
CA VAL A 94 16.55 -11.54 -1.92
C VAL A 94 16.02 -12.65 -2.82
N ARG A 95 14.82 -13.14 -2.52
CA ARG A 95 14.11 -14.11 -3.37
C ARG A 95 13.44 -13.40 -4.54
N TRP A 96 14.21 -13.14 -5.59
CA TRP A 96 13.76 -12.40 -6.79
C TRP A 96 12.51 -12.96 -7.46
N GLY A 97 12.31 -14.29 -7.45
CA GLY A 97 11.07 -14.88 -7.98
C GLY A 97 9.82 -14.39 -7.25
N VAL A 98 9.87 -14.23 -5.92
CA VAL A 98 8.76 -13.68 -5.12
C VAL A 98 8.60 -12.19 -5.38
N ALA A 99 9.71 -11.45 -5.44
CA ALA A 99 9.69 -10.01 -5.74
C ALA A 99 9.07 -9.73 -7.13
N GLN A 100 9.41 -10.53 -8.14
CA GLN A 100 8.83 -10.44 -9.48
C GLN A 100 7.33 -10.74 -9.47
N SER A 101 6.89 -11.79 -8.77
CA SER A 101 5.46 -12.08 -8.62
C SER A 101 4.68 -10.91 -7.99
N MET A 102 5.30 -10.19 -7.05
CA MET A 102 4.70 -9.00 -6.44
C MET A 102 4.57 -7.86 -7.44
N VAL A 103 5.62 -7.57 -8.22
CA VAL A 103 5.58 -6.52 -9.25
C VAL A 103 4.51 -6.81 -10.30
N VAL A 104 4.41 -8.05 -10.76
CA VAL A 104 3.35 -8.48 -11.68
C VAL A 104 1.97 -8.27 -11.05
N ALA A 105 1.80 -8.65 -9.78
CA ALA A 105 0.54 -8.44 -9.07
C ALA A 105 0.18 -6.95 -8.96
N TRP A 106 1.13 -6.06 -8.66
CA TRP A 106 0.88 -4.61 -8.58
C TRP A 106 0.41 -4.04 -9.91
N ILE A 107 1.06 -4.44 -11.01
CA ILE A 107 0.67 -4.02 -12.37
C ILE A 107 -0.73 -4.54 -12.70
N LEU A 108 -1.04 -5.81 -12.40
CA LEU A 108 -2.36 -6.41 -12.68
C LEU A 108 -3.49 -5.84 -11.80
N THR A 109 -3.16 -5.35 -10.61
CA THR A 109 -4.17 -4.80 -9.69
C THR A 109 -4.81 -3.53 -10.25
N LEU A 110 -4.06 -2.69 -10.97
CA LEU A 110 -4.58 -1.44 -11.52
C LEU A 110 -5.66 -1.66 -12.60
N PRO A 111 -5.43 -2.48 -13.66
CA PRO A 111 -6.47 -2.85 -14.61
C PRO A 111 -7.64 -3.57 -13.95
N ALA A 112 -7.38 -4.50 -13.03
CA ALA A 112 -8.44 -5.23 -12.36
C ALA A 112 -9.36 -4.29 -11.56
N ALA A 113 -8.80 -3.34 -10.81
CA ALA A 113 -9.57 -2.33 -10.09
C ALA A 113 -10.38 -1.44 -11.06
N GLY A 114 -9.78 -1.04 -12.18
CA GLY A 114 -10.47 -0.27 -13.23
C GLY A 114 -11.65 -1.02 -13.83
N LEU A 115 -11.48 -2.31 -14.14
CA LEU A 115 -12.55 -3.17 -14.66
C LEU A 115 -13.68 -3.33 -13.63
N VAL A 116 -13.36 -3.63 -12.38
CA VAL A 116 -14.36 -3.76 -11.31
C VAL A 116 -15.12 -2.45 -11.11
N ALA A 117 -14.44 -1.31 -11.16
CA ALA A 117 -15.09 0.01 -11.07
C ALA A 117 -16.02 0.25 -12.27
N ALA A 118 -15.59 -0.06 -13.49
CA ALA A 118 -16.41 0.06 -14.69
C ALA A 118 -17.65 -0.82 -14.63
N PHE A 119 -17.51 -2.11 -14.27
CA PHE A 119 -18.64 -3.01 -14.09
C PHE A 119 -19.61 -2.54 -12.99
N SER A 120 -19.08 -2.05 -11.88
CA SER A 120 -19.92 -1.54 -10.78
C SER A 120 -20.70 -0.31 -11.21
N TYR A 121 -20.11 0.58 -12.01
CA TYR A 121 -20.77 1.76 -12.56
C TYR A 121 -21.88 1.38 -13.54
N GLU A 122 -21.62 0.48 -14.49
CA GLU A 122 -22.63 -0.01 -15.44
C GLU A 122 -23.84 -0.62 -14.74
N ILE A 123 -23.62 -1.41 -13.68
CA ILE A 123 -24.71 -1.97 -12.87
C ILE A 123 -25.55 -0.85 -12.22
N LEU A 124 -24.91 0.17 -11.66
CA LEU A 124 -25.61 1.30 -11.03
C LEU A 124 -26.45 2.11 -12.04
N VAL A 125 -25.93 2.29 -13.26
CA VAL A 125 -26.64 2.97 -14.34
C VAL A 125 -27.83 2.13 -14.81
N HIS A 126 -27.67 0.82 -14.99
CA HIS A 126 -28.78 -0.09 -15.36
C HIS A 126 -29.89 -0.18 -14.30
N LEU A 127 -29.57 0.03 -13.03
CA LEU A 127 -30.54 0.09 -11.93
C LEU A 127 -31.26 1.45 -11.81
N GLY A 128 -30.97 2.42 -12.70
CA GLY A 128 -31.60 3.74 -12.70
C GLY A 128 -31.15 4.67 -11.56
N LEU A 129 -30.06 4.31 -10.86
CA LEU A 129 -29.48 5.07 -9.75
C LEU A 129 -28.26 5.90 -10.17
N GLY A 130 -27.77 5.74 -11.40
CA GLY A 130 -26.70 6.55 -11.98
C GLY A 130 -27.26 7.79 -12.67
N HIS A 131 -27.11 8.95 -12.03
CA HIS A 131 -27.26 10.26 -12.68
C HIS A 131 -25.91 10.76 -13.21
#